data_AF-A0A1I5F1E2-F1
#
_entry.id   AF-A0A1I5F1E2-F1
#
_cell.length_a   1.000
_cell.length_b   1.000
_cell.length_c   1.000
_cell.angle_alpha   90.00
_cell.angle_beta   90.00
_cell.angle_gamma   90.00
#
_symmetry.space_group_name_H-M   'P 1'
#
loop_
_entity.id
_entity.type
_entity.pdbx_description
1 polymer ?
#
loop_
_entity_poly.entity_id
_entity_poly.type
_entity_poly.pdbx_seq_one_letter_code
_entity_poly.pdbx_strand_id
1 'polypeptide(L)'
;MKSVSNREILYKYCEIMAKCYSTGNFTEIYPFLSDDCVWESQWRLTPEEGKDAVVRYFTNKGRILQESKSFPQTLIVEFVDNINLMDEAAMKTKEGIQHGKLGLVYETGKIALFMAQELNDVTNGMILDFTLNDDNLIKRIDICMPELFKFKKYDASEIIRF
;
A
#
# COMPACT_ATOMS: atom_id res chain seq x y z
N MET A 1 -3.35 2.55 30.24
CA MET A 1 -3.18 1.92 28.92
C MET A 1 -2.30 2.83 28.09
N LYS A 2 -1.10 2.38 27.67
CA LYS A 2 -0.31 3.13 26.69
C LYS A 2 -1.08 3.04 25.37
N SER A 3 -1.37 4.18 24.74
CA SER A 3 -1.89 4.21 23.37
C SER A 3 -0.85 3.54 22.47
N VAL A 4 -1.22 2.46 21.79
CA VAL A 4 -0.39 1.85 20.76
C VAL A 4 -0.20 2.92 19.68
N SER A 5 1.04 3.14 19.24
CA SER A 5 1.31 4.14 18.21
C SER A 5 0.73 3.68 16.86
N ASN A 6 0.25 4.62 16.04
CA ASN A 6 -0.21 4.30 14.68
C ASN A 6 0.83 3.53 13.88
N ARG A 7 2.12 3.79 14.12
CA ARG A 7 3.24 3.07 13.50
C ARG A 7 3.24 1.57 13.83
N GLU A 8 3.04 1.18 15.08
CA GLU A 8 2.99 -0.22 15.49
C GLU A 8 1.79 -0.96 14.88
N ILE A 9 0.67 -0.26 14.76
CA ILE A 9 -0.55 -0.81 14.14
C ILE A 9 -0.34 -1.00 12.64
N LEU A 10 0.18 0.03 11.97
CA LEU A 10 0.52 -0.03 10.54
C LEU A 10 1.55 -1.12 10.25
N TYR A 11 2.58 -1.26 11.09
CA TYR A 11 3.56 -2.34 10.98
C TYR A 11 2.89 -3.72 11.04
N LYS A 12 2.03 -3.95 12.04
CA LYS A 12 1.27 -5.20 12.16
C LYS A 12 0.41 -5.47 10.92
N TYR A 13 -0.27 -4.45 10.38
CA TYR A 13 -1.09 -4.61 9.18
C TYR A 13 -0.26 -4.86 7.93
N CYS A 14 0.93 -4.27 7.82
CA CYS A 14 1.89 -4.58 6.77
C CYS A 14 2.39 -6.03 6.88
N GLU A 15 2.67 -6.54 8.08
CA GLU A 15 3.05 -7.95 8.29
C GLU A 15 1.95 -8.92 7.86
N ILE A 16 0.70 -8.64 8.25
CA ILE A 16 -0.46 -9.46 7.85
C ILE A 16 -0.62 -9.41 6.33
N MET A 17 -0.58 -8.22 5.73
CA MET A 17 -0.74 -8.08 4.29
C MET A 17 0.40 -8.76 3.51
N ALA A 18 1.64 -8.67 3.98
CA ALA A 18 2.79 -9.38 3.41
C ALA A 18 2.56 -10.90 3.38
N LYS A 19 2.06 -11.46 4.49
CA LYS A 19 1.67 -12.87 4.58
C LYS A 19 0.50 -13.22 3.65
N CYS A 20 -0.48 -12.33 3.52
CA CYS A 20 -1.59 -12.52 2.58
C CYS A 20 -1.08 -12.61 1.14
N TYR A 21 -0.17 -11.72 0.73
CA TYR A 21 0.43 -11.77 -0.60
C TYR A 21 1.35 -12.96 -0.83
N SER A 22 2.05 -13.46 0.20
CA SER A 22 2.92 -14.64 0.06
C SER A 22 2.16 -15.96 -0.02
N THR A 23 0.87 -15.98 0.34
CA THR A 23 0.01 -17.18 0.36
C THR A 23 -1.18 -17.10 -0.60
N GLY A 24 -1.52 -15.90 -1.06
CA GLY A 24 -2.76 -15.60 -1.77
C GLY A 24 -4.00 -15.70 -0.87
N ASN A 25 -3.87 -15.84 0.46
CA ASN A 25 -5.01 -15.88 1.38
C ASN A 25 -5.13 -14.57 2.18
N PHE A 26 -6.18 -13.80 1.90
CA PHE A 26 -6.41 -12.49 2.49
C PHE A 26 -7.33 -12.50 3.72
N THR A 27 -7.81 -13.66 4.18
CA THR A 27 -8.81 -13.69 5.28
C THR A 27 -8.33 -13.04 6.57
N GLU A 28 -7.03 -13.02 6.82
CA GLU A 28 -6.45 -12.44 8.04
C GLU A 28 -6.55 -10.90 8.08
N ILE A 29 -6.66 -10.21 6.94
CA ILE A 29 -6.78 -8.74 6.94
C ILE A 29 -8.23 -8.26 7.13
N TYR A 30 -9.23 -9.08 6.80
CA TYR A 30 -10.63 -8.68 6.78
C TYR A 30 -11.19 -8.15 8.12
N PRO A 31 -10.81 -8.71 9.29
CA PRO A 31 -11.23 -8.16 10.58
C PRO A 31 -10.74 -6.74 10.84
N PHE A 32 -9.71 -6.29 10.15
CA PHE A 32 -9.09 -4.97 10.33
C PHE A 32 -9.59 -3.92 9.33
N LEU A 33 -10.51 -4.27 8.42
CA LEU A 33 -11.12 -3.32 7.50
C LEU A 33 -12.32 -2.62 8.16
N SER A 34 -12.38 -1.30 8.04
CA SER A 34 -13.58 -0.53 8.41
C SER A 34 -14.72 -0.82 7.44
N ASP A 35 -15.96 -0.58 7.86
CA ASP A 35 -17.14 -0.83 7.02
C ASP A 35 -17.15 0.07 5.77
N ASP A 36 -16.61 1.29 5.90
CA ASP A 36 -16.44 2.29 4.84
C ASP A 36 -15.09 2.22 4.12
N CYS A 37 -14.35 1.11 4.25
CA CYS A 37 -13.01 0.98 3.69
C CYS A 37 -12.98 1.18 2.17
N VAL A 38 -11.98 1.92 1.68
CA VAL A 38 -11.75 2.17 0.26
C VAL A 38 -10.44 1.53 -0.18
N TRP A 39 -10.48 0.79 -1.29
CA TRP A 39 -9.28 0.37 -2.00
C TRP A 39 -9.18 1.14 -3.32
N GLU A 40 -8.05 1.79 -3.59
CA GLU A 40 -7.85 2.55 -4.82
C GLU A 40 -6.46 2.30 -5.41
N SER A 41 -6.37 2.39 -6.74
CA SER A 41 -5.12 2.24 -7.46
C SER A 41 -4.82 3.47 -8.29
N GLN A 42 -3.59 3.98 -8.20
CA GLN A 42 -3.12 5.07 -9.07
C GLN A 42 -3.09 4.70 -10.57
N TRP A 43 -3.27 3.42 -10.92
CA TRP A 43 -3.42 2.94 -12.30
C TRP A 43 -4.87 2.61 -12.69
N ARG A 44 -5.76 2.43 -11.71
CA ARG A 44 -7.19 2.20 -11.91
C ARG A 44 -7.96 3.16 -11.02
N LEU A 45 -8.32 4.31 -11.59
CA LEU A 45 -9.05 5.42 -10.94
C LEU A 45 -10.54 5.11 -10.70
N THR A 46 -10.85 3.86 -10.36
CA THR A 46 -12.18 3.43 -9.96
C THR A 46 -12.02 2.68 -8.65
N PRO A 47 -12.33 3.32 -7.51
CA PRO A 47 -12.15 2.71 -6.21
C PRO A 47 -13.13 1.56 -5.99
N GLU A 48 -12.72 0.59 -5.18
CA GLU A 48 -13.61 -0.39 -4.57
C GLU A 48 -14.03 0.18 -3.21
N GLU A 49 -15.33 0.50 -3.07
CA GLU A 49 -15.86 1.22 -1.90
C GLU A 49 -16.68 0.31 -1.00
N GLY A 50 -16.40 0.37 0.30
CA GLY A 50 -17.03 -0.44 1.33
C GLY A 50 -16.33 -1.79 1.52
N LYS A 51 -16.37 -2.27 2.77
CA LYS A 51 -15.71 -3.51 3.19
C LYS A 51 -15.99 -4.70 2.29
N ASP A 52 -17.24 -4.90 1.89
CA ASP A 52 -17.63 -6.03 1.04
C ASP A 52 -16.99 -5.98 -0.35
N ALA A 53 -16.86 -4.79 -0.95
CA ALA A 53 -16.20 -4.62 -2.24
C ALA A 53 -14.71 -4.92 -2.14
N VAL A 54 -14.06 -4.38 -1.11
CA VAL A 54 -12.64 -4.61 -0.81
C VAL A 54 -12.35 -6.10 -0.54
N VAL A 55 -13.20 -6.78 0.24
CA VAL A 55 -13.10 -8.23 0.50
C VAL A 55 -13.25 -9.03 -0.79
N ARG A 56 -14.22 -8.70 -1.65
CA ARG A 56 -14.37 -9.37 -2.96
C ARG A 56 -13.16 -9.18 -3.85
N TYR A 57 -12.61 -7.95 -3.89
CA TYR A 57 -11.39 -7.64 -4.63
C TYR A 57 -10.24 -8.54 -4.18
N PHE A 58 -9.94 -8.57 -2.87
CA PHE A 58 -8.83 -9.37 -2.34
C PHE A 58 -9.07 -10.89 -2.46
N THR A 59 -10.31 -11.34 -2.35
CA THR A 59 -10.66 -12.75 -2.58
C THR A 59 -10.35 -13.14 -4.03
N ASN A 60 -10.74 -12.33 -5.01
CA ASN A 60 -10.42 -12.59 -6.42
C ASN A 60 -8.92 -12.46 -6.71
N LYS A 61 -8.25 -11.45 -6.13
CA LYS A 61 -6.79 -11.29 -6.26
C LYS A 61 -6.05 -12.52 -5.71
N GLY A 62 -6.44 -12.99 -4.53
CA GLY A 62 -5.89 -14.19 -3.90
C GLY A 62 -6.03 -15.43 -4.77
N ARG A 63 -7.22 -15.67 -5.31
CA ARG A 63 -7.47 -16.75 -6.28
C ARG A 63 -6.52 -16.66 -7.48
N ILE A 64 -6.38 -15.48 -8.10
CA ILE A 64 -5.48 -15.28 -9.25
C ILE A 64 -4.02 -15.56 -8.88
N LEU A 65 -3.55 -15.10 -7.71
CA LEU A 65 -2.19 -15.37 -7.23
C LEU A 65 -1.93 -16.87 -7.05
N GLN A 66 -2.90 -17.59 -6.49
CA GLN A 66 -2.82 -19.04 -6.30
C GLN A 66 -2.82 -19.81 -7.62
N GLU A 67 -3.68 -19.44 -8.56
CA GLU A 67 -3.77 -20.07 -9.89
C GLU A 67 -2.49 -19.85 -10.72
N SER A 68 -1.96 -18.63 -10.69
CA SER A 68 -0.76 -18.26 -11.44
C SER A 68 0.56 -18.62 -10.74
N LYS A 69 0.51 -18.99 -9.45
CA LYS A 69 1.69 -19.17 -8.57
C LYS A 69 2.63 -17.97 -8.58
N SER A 70 2.07 -16.78 -8.78
CA SER A 70 2.81 -15.55 -9.02
C SER A 70 2.71 -14.63 -7.80
N PHE A 71 3.43 -14.97 -6.73
CA PHE A 71 3.39 -14.21 -5.48
C PHE A 71 4.43 -13.09 -5.49
N PRO A 72 4.04 -11.82 -5.22
CA PRO A 72 5.01 -10.74 -5.18
C PRO A 72 5.92 -10.87 -3.96
N GLN A 73 7.15 -10.40 -4.12
CA GLN A 73 8.03 -10.15 -2.98
C GLN A 73 7.54 -8.93 -2.22
N THR A 74 7.65 -8.95 -0.91
CA THR A 74 7.16 -7.86 -0.05
C THR A 74 8.24 -7.39 0.91
N LEU A 75 8.24 -6.09 1.20
CA LEU A 75 9.18 -5.44 2.11
C LEU A 75 8.44 -4.33 2.86
N ILE A 76 8.51 -4.34 4.19
CA ILE A 76 7.99 -3.23 4.99
C ILE A 76 8.97 -2.06 4.90
N VAL A 77 8.45 -0.87 4.62
CA VAL A 77 9.24 0.34 4.39
C VAL A 77 8.75 1.49 5.25
N GLU A 78 9.63 2.46 5.47
CA GLU A 78 9.33 3.71 6.16
C GLU A 78 9.59 4.89 5.21
N PHE A 79 8.64 5.82 5.12
CA PHE A 79 8.80 7.06 4.37
C PHE A 79 9.78 8.00 5.07
N VAL A 80 10.77 8.53 4.36
CA VAL A 80 11.90 9.31 4.94
C VAL A 80 11.87 10.80 4.61
N ASP A 81 10.87 11.25 3.88
CA ASP A 81 10.67 12.66 3.51
C ASP A 81 9.17 12.97 3.57
N ASN A 82 8.75 14.17 3.17
CA ASN A 82 7.34 14.55 3.08
C ASN A 82 6.86 14.83 1.66
N ILE A 83 7.78 14.89 0.68
CA ILE A 83 7.47 15.05 -0.73
C ILE A 83 8.57 14.46 -1.60
N ASN A 84 8.20 13.78 -2.70
CA ASN A 84 9.12 13.51 -3.80
C ASN A 84 8.62 14.20 -5.06
N LEU A 85 9.43 15.09 -5.64
CA LEU A 85 9.07 15.81 -6.87
C LEU A 85 9.58 15.04 -8.08
N MET A 86 8.68 14.73 -9.01
CA MET A 86 9.01 14.26 -10.35
C MET A 86 9.03 15.47 -11.27
N ASP A 87 10.21 15.81 -11.79
CA ASP A 87 10.41 17.07 -12.54
C ASP A 87 9.87 17.04 -13.99
N GLU A 88 9.42 15.88 -14.51
CA GLU A 88 8.92 15.72 -15.89
C GLU A 88 7.73 14.74 -16.02
N ALA A 89 6.74 14.81 -15.12
CA ALA A 89 5.57 13.96 -15.21
C ALA A 89 4.71 14.31 -16.45
N ALA A 90 4.46 13.32 -17.30
CA ALA A 90 3.56 13.44 -18.45
C ALA A 90 2.10 13.31 -18.01
N MET A 91 1.31 14.37 -18.17
CA MET A 91 -0.09 14.44 -17.77
C MET A 91 -0.97 14.55 -19.01
N LYS A 92 -2.00 13.69 -19.09
CA LYS A 92 -3.01 13.79 -20.15
C LYS A 92 -4.03 14.86 -19.78
N THR A 93 -4.05 15.95 -20.53
CA THR A 93 -5.00 17.06 -20.38
C THR A 93 -6.01 17.09 -21.53
N LYS A 94 -6.97 18.01 -21.50
CA LYS A 94 -7.88 18.26 -22.63
C LYS A 94 -7.14 18.78 -23.87
N GLU A 95 -5.94 19.33 -23.72
CA GLU A 95 -5.14 19.98 -24.75
C GLU A 95 -4.03 19.07 -25.31
N GLY A 96 -3.92 17.83 -24.82
CA GLY A 96 -2.86 16.89 -25.17
C GLY A 96 -2.01 16.47 -23.98
N ILE A 97 -0.84 15.89 -24.25
CA ILE A 97 0.14 15.52 -23.21
C ILE A 97 0.92 16.78 -22.83
N GLN A 98 0.85 17.16 -21.56
CA GLN A 98 1.66 18.24 -20.98
C GLN A 98 2.66 17.66 -19.98
N HIS A 99 3.82 18.29 -19.85
CA HIS A 99 4.83 17.92 -18.88
C HIS A 99 4.80 18.92 -17.72
N GLY A 100 4.89 18.43 -16.49
CA GLY A 100 4.92 19.28 -15.30
C GLY A 100 5.58 18.59 -14.11
N LYS A 101 5.69 19.34 -13.02
CA LYS A 101 6.15 18.78 -11.75
C LYS A 101 4.99 18.11 -11.01
N LEU A 102 5.15 16.85 -10.67
CA LEU A 102 4.21 16.12 -9.82
C LEU A 102 4.89 15.79 -8.50
N GLY A 103 4.21 16.01 -7.38
CA GLY A 103 4.67 15.57 -6.08
C GLY A 103 3.50 15.18 -5.20
N LEU A 104 3.67 14.07 -4.48
CA LEU A 104 2.70 13.61 -3.50
C LEU A 104 3.21 13.99 -2.10
N VAL A 105 2.36 14.65 -1.31
CA VAL A 105 2.67 14.96 0.08
C VAL A 105 2.28 13.76 0.94
N TYR A 106 3.21 13.28 1.76
CA TYR A 106 3.01 12.13 2.64
C TYR A 106 3.63 12.36 4.02
N GLU A 107 3.17 11.58 5.00
CA GLU A 107 3.67 11.65 6.36
C GLU A 107 5.06 11.01 6.47
N THR A 108 6.05 11.79 6.89
CA THR A 108 7.40 11.29 7.20
C THR A 108 7.33 10.33 8.38
N GLY A 109 7.99 9.19 8.27
CA GLY A 109 7.94 8.12 9.25
C GLY A 109 6.71 7.21 9.13
N LYS A 110 5.84 7.42 8.14
CA LYS A 110 4.74 6.48 7.92
C LYS A 110 5.27 5.11 7.47
N ILE A 111 4.66 4.06 7.99
CA ILE A 111 4.96 2.66 7.63
C ILE A 111 4.05 2.23 6.50
N ALA A 112 4.63 1.64 5.47
CA ALA A 112 3.93 1.13 4.29
C ALA A 112 4.50 -0.22 3.84
N LEU A 113 3.82 -0.89 2.90
CA LEU A 113 4.29 -2.14 2.33
C LEU A 113 4.74 -1.94 0.88
N PHE A 114 6.02 -2.13 0.61
CA PHE A 114 6.52 -2.26 -0.76
C PHE A 114 6.29 -3.68 -1.27
N MET A 115 5.81 -3.79 -2.50
CA MET A 115 5.67 -5.05 -3.21
C MET A 115 6.35 -4.97 -4.56
N ALA A 116 7.06 -6.02 -4.93
CA ALA A 116 7.71 -6.12 -6.22
C ALA A 116 7.45 -7.47 -6.87
N GLN A 117 7.30 -7.46 -8.19
CA GLN A 117 7.24 -8.67 -8.97
C GLN A 117 8.04 -8.49 -10.26
N GLU A 118 8.82 -9.51 -10.62
CA GLU A 118 9.49 -9.58 -11.89
C GLU A 118 8.53 -10.14 -12.96
N LEU A 119 8.39 -9.43 -14.06
CA LEU A 119 7.58 -9.83 -15.21
C LEU A 119 8.34 -9.47 -16.48
N ASN A 120 8.67 -10.46 -17.31
CA ASN A 120 9.44 -10.28 -18.56
C ASN A 120 10.75 -9.49 -18.34
N ASP A 121 11.55 -9.89 -17.34
CA ASP A 121 12.82 -9.23 -16.95
C ASP A 121 12.68 -7.77 -16.47
N VAL A 122 11.44 -7.33 -16.19
CA VAL A 122 11.15 -6.00 -15.62
C VAL A 122 10.61 -6.16 -14.20
N THR A 123 11.27 -5.53 -13.24
CA THR A 123 10.75 -5.42 -11.87
C THR A 123 9.67 -4.34 -11.82
N ASN A 124 8.44 -4.76 -11.55
CA ASN A 124 7.31 -3.86 -11.32
C ASN A 124 7.11 -3.71 -9.82
N GLY A 125 7.37 -2.51 -9.29
CA GLY A 125 7.21 -2.16 -7.89
C GLY A 125 5.91 -1.40 -7.63
N MET A 126 5.36 -1.55 -6.43
CA MET A 126 4.24 -0.75 -5.93
C MET A 126 4.33 -0.57 -4.42
N ILE A 127 3.77 0.52 -3.92
CA ILE A 127 3.58 0.79 -2.49
C ILE A 127 2.11 0.57 -2.16
N LEU A 128 1.83 -0.15 -1.08
CA LEU A 128 0.54 -0.17 -0.40
C LEU A 128 0.61 0.78 0.79
N ASP A 129 -0.12 1.88 0.70
CA ASP A 129 -0.27 2.83 1.79
C ASP A 129 -1.60 2.61 2.51
N PHE A 130 -1.56 2.56 3.85
CA PHE A 130 -2.73 2.33 4.68
C PHE A 130 -3.10 3.60 5.44
N THR A 131 -4.39 3.92 5.48
CA THR A 131 -4.94 4.97 6.35
C THR A 131 -5.86 4.34 7.37
N LEU A 132 -5.66 4.67 8.64
CA LEU A 132 -6.47 4.18 9.76
C LEU A 132 -7.60 5.17 10.08
N ASN A 133 -8.73 4.67 10.59
CA ASN A 133 -9.74 5.48 11.27
C ASN A 133 -9.44 5.61 12.77
N ASP A 134 -10.33 6.29 13.50
CA ASP A 134 -10.20 6.53 14.95
C ASP A 134 -10.26 5.23 15.79
N ASP A 135 -10.84 4.15 15.25
CA ASP A 135 -10.90 2.82 15.87
C ASP A 135 -9.68 1.94 15.53
N ASN A 136 -8.67 2.51 14.87
CA ASN A 136 -7.50 1.83 14.33
C ASN A 136 -7.80 0.78 13.24
N LEU A 137 -8.98 0.83 12.62
CA LEU A 137 -9.30 0.00 11.46
C LEU A 137 -8.77 0.66 10.19
N ILE A 138 -8.42 -0.16 9.20
CA ILE A 138 -8.02 0.29 7.87
C ILE A 138 -9.23 0.90 7.18
N LYS A 139 -9.20 2.21 7.00
CA LYS A 139 -10.16 3.02 6.26
C LYS A 139 -9.83 3.13 4.78
N ARG A 140 -8.54 3.09 4.44
CA ARG A 140 -8.10 3.20 3.05
C ARG A 140 -6.84 2.40 2.78
N ILE A 141 -6.80 1.81 1.59
CA ILE A 141 -5.63 1.14 1.03
C ILE A 141 -5.38 1.75 -0.35
N ASP A 142 -4.26 2.44 -0.50
CA ASP A 142 -3.84 3.02 -1.77
C ASP A 142 -2.71 2.18 -2.38
N ILE A 143 -2.85 1.81 -3.65
CA ILE A 143 -1.75 1.30 -4.46
C ILE A 143 -1.09 2.46 -5.19
N CYS A 144 0.19 2.67 -4.89
CA CYS A 144 0.92 3.84 -5.33
C CYS A 144 2.17 3.50 -6.14
N MET A 145 2.53 4.40 -7.05
CA MET A 145 3.80 4.43 -7.78
C MET A 145 4.95 4.66 -6.80
N PRO A 146 5.91 3.73 -6.66
CA PRO A 146 7.03 3.89 -5.72
C PRO A 146 7.86 5.15 -5.99
N GLU A 147 7.93 5.60 -7.24
CA GLU A 147 8.69 6.77 -7.67
C GLU A 147 8.17 8.08 -7.04
N LEU A 148 6.95 8.08 -6.50
CA LEU A 148 6.38 9.23 -5.79
C LEU A 148 6.82 9.30 -4.32
N PHE A 149 7.57 8.32 -3.81
CA PHE A 149 7.94 8.21 -2.40
C PHE A 149 9.45 8.07 -2.24
N LYS A 150 10.00 8.73 -1.21
CA LYS A 150 11.32 8.41 -0.67
C LYS A 150 11.13 7.50 0.53
N PHE A 151 11.73 6.31 0.51
CA PHE A 151 11.58 5.34 1.58
C PHE A 151 12.86 4.54 1.83
N LYS A 152 12.96 4.00 3.04
CA LYS A 152 14.00 3.03 3.45
C LYS A 152 13.34 1.73 3.87
N LYS A 153 14.11 0.63 3.89
CA LYS A 153 13.69 -0.60 4.56
C LYS A 153 13.39 -0.29 6.03
N TYR A 154 12.26 -0.75 6.52
CA TYR A 154 11.91 -0.59 7.93
C TYR A 154 12.77 -1.51 8.80
N ASP A 155 13.34 -0.96 9.87
CA ASP A 155 14.10 -1.71 10.87
C ASP A 155 13.25 -1.92 12.12
N ALA A 156 12.74 -3.15 12.28
CA ALA A 156 11.90 -3.50 13.42
C ALA A 156 12.66 -3.54 14.77
N SER A 157 14.00 -3.47 14.76
CA SER A 157 14.79 -3.37 16.01
C SER A 157 14.63 -2.02 16.71
N GLU A 158 14.12 -1.00 16.01
CA GLU A 158 13.76 0.31 16.58
C GLU A 158 12.45 0.26 17.41
N ILE A 159 11.66 -0.82 17.30
CA ILE A 159 10.49 -1.05 18.16
C ILE A 159 11.00 -1.61 19.50
N ILE A 160 11.26 -0.73 20.47
CA ILE A 160 11.58 -1.17 21.83
C ILE A 160 10.33 -1.85 22.41
N ARG A 161 10.32 -3.20 22.40
CA ARG A 161 9.30 -4.01 23.05
C ARG A 161 9.49 -3.90 24.57
N PHE A 162 8.58 -3.18 25.24
CA PHE A 162 8.50 -3.10 26.70
C PHE A 162 7.34 -3.96 27.22
#